data_AF-A0A4S8J3I7-F1
#
_entry.id   AF-A0A4S8J3I7-F1
#
_cell.length_a   1.000
_cell.length_b   1.000
_cell.length_c   1.000
_cell.angle_alpha   90.00
_cell.angle_beta   90.00
_cell.angle_gamma   90.00
#
_symmetry.space_group_name_H-M   'P 1'
#
loop_
_entity.id
_entity.type
_entity.pdbx_description
1 polymer ?
#
loop_
_entity_poly.entity_id
_entity_poly.type
_entity_poly.pdbx_seq_one_letter_code
_entity_poly.pdbx_strand_id
1 'polypeptide(L)' 'MMRGCKGLFGGLENVARTLGVPRQAGKSHQAGSDSLVTYQVYLKMKQRFFDGRDAKVACHRGIIYGLQTC' A
#
# COMPACT_ATOMS: atom_id res chain seq x y z
N MET A 1 11.02 2.11 2.98
CA MET A 1 9.87 2.77 3.62
C MET A 1 9.16 3.60 2.58
N MET A 2 7.82 3.65 2.61
CA MET A 2 7.00 4.43 1.68
C MET A 2 7.32 5.92 1.81
N ARG A 3 8.25 6.42 0.97
CA ARG A 3 8.64 7.84 0.96
C ARG A 3 7.40 8.68 0.65
N GLY A 4 7.16 9.73 1.43
CA GLY A 4 5.98 10.60 1.30
C GLY A 4 4.73 10.15 2.06
N CYS A 5 4.66 8.92 2.60
CA CYS A 5 3.53 8.44 3.40
C CYS A 5 3.86 8.48 4.91
N LYS A 6 3.79 9.67 5.51
CA LYS A 6 4.10 9.86 6.94
C LYS A 6 3.26 8.93 7.82
N GLY A 7 3.91 8.21 8.74
CA GLY A 7 3.26 7.32 9.69
C GLY A 7 3.00 5.89 9.20
N LEU A 8 3.39 5.54 7.97
CA LEU A 8 3.32 4.16 7.47
C LEU A 8 4.67 3.45 7.54
N PHE A 9 4.71 2.30 8.23
CA PHE A 9 5.91 1.49 8.42
C PHE A 9 5.60 0.01 8.68
N GLY A 10 6.61 -0.84 8.45
CA GLY A 10 6.51 -2.29 8.58
C GLY A 10 5.95 -2.98 7.33
N GLY A 11 5.55 -4.24 7.48
CA GLY A 11 4.97 -5.06 6.43
C GLY A 11 3.48 -4.80 6.18
N LEU A 12 2.89 -5.57 5.25
CA LEU A 12 1.51 -5.40 4.77
C LEU A 12 0.48 -5.35 5.91
N GLU A 13 0.54 -6.28 6.86
CA GLU A 13 -0.41 -6.36 7.98
C GLU A 13 -0.37 -5.10 8.87
N ASN A 14 0.83 -4.57 9.13
CA ASN A 14 0.98 -3.35 9.94
C ASN A 14 0.44 -2.13 9.21
N VAL A 15 0.71 -2.02 7.91
CA VAL A 15 0.20 -0.93 7.08
C VAL A 15 -1.33 -1.01 6.96
N ALA A 16 -1.88 -2.19 6.71
CA ALA A 16 -3.32 -2.42 6.63
C ALA A 16 -4.02 -2.02 7.94
N ARG A 17 -3.49 -2.46 9.09
CA ARG A 17 -3.98 -2.07 10.42
C ARG A 17 -3.92 -0.55 10.63
N THR A 18 -2.81 0.10 10.27
CA THR A 18 -2.63 1.55 10.44
C THR A 18 -3.60 2.36 9.57
N LEU A 19 -3.99 1.82 8.41
CA LEU A 19 -4.94 2.44 7.50
C LEU A 19 -6.40 2.04 7.76
N GLY A 20 -6.66 1.18 8.76
CA GLY A 20 -8.00 0.67 9.03
C GLY A 20 -8.56 -0.18 7.89
N VAL A 21 -7.71 -0.93 7.19
CA VAL A 21 -8.10 -1.87 6.12
C VAL A 21 -8.15 -3.28 6.71
N PRO A 22 -9.34 -3.82 7.02
CA PRO A 22 -9.46 -5.19 7.51
C PRO A 22 -9.29 -6.20 6.38
N ARG A 23 -8.76 -7.38 6.71
CA ARG A 23 -8.72 -8.51 5.78
C ARG A 23 -10.14 -9.06 5.59
N GLN A 24 -10.70 -8.88 4.39
CA GLN A 24 -12.09 -9.25 4.10
C GLN A 24 -12.29 -10.73 3.82
N ALA A 25 -11.28 -11.43 3.31
CA ALA A 25 -11.38 -12.83 2.93
C ALA A 25 -10.02 -13.52 3.02
N GLY A 26 -10.02 -14.82 3.34
CA GLY A 26 -8.83 -15.67 3.39
C GLY A 26 -7.95 -15.45 4.63
N LYS A 27 -6.77 -16.10 4.66
CA LYS A 27 -5.79 -16.03 5.74
C LYS A 27 -4.55 -15.25 5.31
N SER A 28 -3.83 -14.67 6.27
CA SER A 28 -2.50 -14.09 6.04
C SER A 28 -1.54 -15.14 5.47
N HIS A 29 -0.57 -14.69 4.68
CA HIS A 29 0.43 -15.52 3.99
C HIS A 29 -0.17 -16.44 2.93
N GLN A 30 -1.32 -16.06 2.37
CA GLN A 30 -1.90 -16.67 1.17
C GLN A 30 -1.92 -15.65 0.05
N ALA A 31 -1.33 -15.98 -1.09
CA ALA A 31 -1.15 -15.05 -2.20
C ALA A 31 -2.44 -14.34 -2.61
N GLY A 32 -3.56 -15.06 -2.72
CA GLY A 32 -4.85 -14.46 -3.07
C GLY A 32 -5.37 -13.47 -2.02
N SER A 33 -5.33 -13.87 -0.75
CA SER A 33 -5.79 -13.04 0.36
C SER A 33 -4.91 -11.78 0.53
N ASP A 34 -3.59 -11.95 0.43
CA ASP A 34 -2.62 -10.86 0.55
C ASP A 34 -2.69 -9.89 -0.65
N SER A 35 -2.96 -10.41 -1.86
CA SER A 35 -3.16 -9.56 -3.05
C SER A 35 -4.39 -8.67 -2.90
N LEU A 36 -5.49 -9.19 -2.35
CA LEU A 36 -6.69 -8.40 -2.08
C LEU A 36 -6.41 -7.29 -1.05
N VAL A 37 -5.73 -7.61 0.05
CA VAL A 37 -5.34 -6.62 1.08
C VAL A 37 -4.40 -5.58 0.48
N THR A 38 -3.43 -5.99 -0.34
CA THR A 38 -2.49 -5.08 -1.02
C THR A 38 -3.24 -4.07 -1.90
N TYR A 39 -4.22 -4.53 -2.68
CA TYR A 39 -5.03 -3.65 -3.51
C TYR A 39 -5.84 -2.64 -2.68
N GLN A 40 -6.47 -3.09 -1.60
CA GLN A 40 -7.29 -2.23 -0.74
C GLN A 40 -6.43 -1.19 0.00
N VAL A 41 -5.25 -1.60 0.47
CA VAL A 41 -4.24 -0.69 1.03
C VAL A 41 -3.83 0.36 0.00
N TYR A 42 -3.55 -0.04 -1.25
CA TYR A 42 -3.22 0.89 -2.32
C TYR A 42 -4.31 1.94 -2.54
N LEU A 43 -5.58 1.55 -2.60
CA LEU A 43 -6.70 2.49 -2.76
C LEU A 43 -6.77 3.50 -1.59
N LYS A 44 -6.65 3.02 -0.35
CA LYS A 44 -6.64 3.90 0.83
C LYS A 44 -5.43 4.84 0.85
N MET A 45 -4.25 4.35 0.47
CA MET A 45 -3.06 5.18 0.35
C MET A 45 -3.22 6.26 -0.73
N LYS A 46 -3.73 5.88 -1.91
CA LYS A 46 -3.99 6.80 -3.02
C LYS A 46 -4.93 7.92 -2.59
N GLN A 47 -6.00 7.59 -1.87
CA GLN A 47 -6.92 8.60 -1.33
C GLN A 47 -6.26 9.50 -0.27
N ARG A 48 -5.55 8.91 0.70
CA ARG A 48 -5.03 9.64 1.87
C ARG A 48 -3.80 10.50 1.59
N PHE A 49 -2.87 10.03 0.74
CA PHE A 49 -1.57 10.68 0.54
C PHE A 49 -1.40 11.29 -0.85
N PHE A 50 -2.23 10.91 -1.82
CA PHE A 50 -2.08 11.32 -3.22
C PHE A 50 -3.34 12.04 -3.75
N ASP A 51 -4.24 12.48 -2.87
CA ASP A 51 -5.51 13.15 -3.19
C ASP A 51 -6.38 12.39 -4.20
N GLY A 52 -6.24 11.06 -4.29
CA GLY A 52 -6.94 10.28 -5.30
C GLY A 52 -6.43 10.48 -6.74
N ARG A 53 -5.36 11.24 -6.97
CA ARG A 53 -4.89 11.62 -8.32
C ARG A 53 -3.79 10.71 -8.84
N ASP A 54 -4.02 10.07 -9.98
CA ASP A 54 -3.03 9.19 -10.63
C ASP A 54 -1.75 9.91 -11.03
N ALA A 55 -1.83 11.19 -11.40
CA ALA A 55 -0.66 12.01 -11.72
C ALA A 55 0.35 12.08 -10.56
N LYS A 56 -0.12 12.09 -9.30
CA LYS A 56 0.75 12.11 -8.12
C LYS A 56 1.37 10.75 -7.80
N VAL A 57 0.76 9.66 -8.26
CA VAL A 57 1.27 8.29 -8.09
C VAL A 57 2.28 7.95 -9.19
N ALA A 58 2.25 8.65 -10.33
CA ALA A 58 3.02 8.32 -11.53
C ALA A 58 4.53 8.16 -11.31
N CYS A 59 5.15 8.94 -10.42
CA CYS A 59 6.59 8.81 -10.11
C CYS A 59 6.96 7.48 -9.45
N HIS A 60 5.99 6.72 -8.93
CA HIS A 60 6.20 5.39 -8.33
C HIS A 60 6.00 4.24 -9.33
N ARG A 61 5.63 4.53 -10.59
CA ARG A 61 5.35 3.49 -11.58
C ARG A 61 6.63 2.74 -11.94
N GLY A 62 6.57 1.41 -11.84
CA GLY A 62 7.69 0.53 -12.20
C GLY A 62 8.83 0.50 -11.18
N ILE A 63 8.72 1.23 -10.07
CA ILE A 63 9.77 1.32 -9.06
C ILE A 63 9.59 0.21 -8.02
N ILE A 64 10.58 -0.68 -7.93
CA ILE A 64 10.58 -1.78 -6.96
C ILE A 64 11.34 -1.35 -5.70
N TYR A 65 10.68 -1.49 -4.55
CA TYR A 65 11.26 -1.17 -3.25
C TYR A 65 12.57 -1.95 -3.01
N GLY A 66 13.63 -1.23 -2.65
CA GLY A 66 14.95 -1.81 -2.37
C GLY A 66 15.84 -2.02 -3.60
N LEU A 67 15.31 -1.82 -4.82
CA LEU A 67 16.08 -1.92 -6.07
C LEU A 67 16.23 -0.57 -6.77
N GLN A 68 15.19 0.26 -6.73
CA GLN A 68 15.17 1.57 -7.39
C GLN A 68 14.61 2.64 -6.44
N THR A 69 14.86 3.91 -6.76
CA THR A 69 14.34 5.07 -6.03
C THR A 69 13.61 6.02 -6.97
N CYS A 70 12.41 6.44 -6.56
CA CYS A 70 11.72 7.61 -7.11
C CYS A 70 12.37 8.91 -6.63
#